data_AF-A0A3D2RRE1-F1
#
_entry.id   AF-A0A3D2RRE1-F1
#
_cell.length_a   1.000
_cell.length_b   1.000
_cell.length_c   1.000
_cell.angle_alpha   90.00
_cell.angle_beta   90.00
_cell.angle_gamma   90.00
#
_symmetry.space_group_name_H-M   'P 1'
#
loop_
_entity.id
_entity.type
_entity.pdbx_description
1 polymer ?
#
loop_
_entity_poly.entity_id
_entity_poly.type
_entity_poly.pdbx_seq_one_letter_code
_entity_poly.pdbx_strand_id
1 'polypeptide(L)'
;MRSSQEFIEEARKEIAEVTVSDVEQMLDTDQDFILLDVRDNDEYRAGYIPSATYVSRGMLEFEIEDYVTERDKPIVVYCAGGFRSLLAAQVLKQMGYTDTTSMAGGFRAWSNAGNQVDKPMPMTPDQLERYSRHFMLQEIGEEGQAKLLNSKVLLTGAGGLGSPAAVYLAAAGVGTIGIVDSDIVDLSNLQRQILHHTGDLDKPKVQSSVETINSINPDINVVPHSLRLDESNVTEIFEQYDLILDGTDNFATRYLINDAAVLLDKTVVHGSIFQFEGQLTVFDPTQGPCYRCMFPTPPPPGMVPS
;
A
#
# COMPACT_ATOMS: atom_id res chain seq x y z
N MET A 1 1.13 -47.36 -10.28
CA MET A 1 1.23 -45.93 -9.92
C MET A 1 1.09 -45.18 -11.23
N ARG A 2 0.15 -44.22 -11.34
CA ARG A 2 -0.01 -43.44 -12.58
C ARG A 2 1.24 -42.57 -12.82
N SER A 3 1.64 -42.39 -14.07
CA SER A 3 2.75 -41.51 -14.42
C SER A 3 2.33 -40.03 -14.41
N SER A 4 3.30 -39.11 -14.34
CA SER A 4 3.01 -37.67 -14.44
C SER A 4 2.39 -37.28 -15.80
N GLN A 5 2.75 -37.99 -16.87
CA GLN A 5 2.17 -37.78 -18.20
C GLN A 5 0.70 -38.21 -18.24
N GLU A 6 0.37 -39.35 -17.64
CA GLU A 6 -1.02 -39.83 -17.58
C GLU A 6 -1.92 -38.84 -16.82
N PHE A 7 -1.43 -38.23 -15.73
CA PHE A 7 -2.15 -37.18 -15.00
C PHE A 7 -2.42 -35.94 -15.86
N ILE A 8 -1.42 -35.49 -16.64
CA ILE A 8 -1.57 -34.34 -17.53
C ILE A 8 -2.56 -34.64 -18.65
N GLU A 9 -2.50 -35.82 -19.25
CA GLU A 9 -3.42 -36.22 -20.33
C GLU A 9 -4.88 -36.35 -19.84
N GLU A 10 -5.08 -36.80 -18.60
CA GLU A 10 -6.40 -36.85 -17.98
C GLU A 10 -6.93 -35.43 -17.75
N ALA A 11 -6.11 -34.53 -17.19
CA ALA A 11 -6.49 -33.13 -17.01
C ALA A 11 -6.83 -32.43 -18.34
N ARG A 12 -6.13 -32.74 -19.45
CA ARG A 12 -6.43 -32.17 -20.79
C ARG A 12 -7.79 -32.58 -21.34
N LYS A 13 -8.37 -33.69 -20.86
CA LYS A 13 -9.71 -34.12 -21.26
C LYS A 13 -10.81 -33.36 -20.53
N GLU A 14 -10.49 -32.80 -19.36
CA GLU A 14 -11.46 -32.15 -18.48
C GLU A 14 -11.39 -30.62 -18.51
N ILE A 15 -10.22 -30.07 -18.82
CA ILE A 15 -9.91 -28.65 -18.80
C ILE A 15 -9.60 -28.18 -20.21
N ALA A 16 -10.31 -27.13 -20.63
CA ALA A 16 -10.05 -26.48 -21.90
C ALA A 16 -8.74 -25.66 -21.84
N GLU A 17 -8.01 -25.65 -22.94
CA GLU A 17 -6.82 -24.82 -23.10
C GLU A 17 -7.12 -23.65 -24.02
N VAL A 18 -6.63 -22.47 -23.66
CA VAL A 18 -6.64 -21.26 -24.49
C VAL A 18 -5.21 -20.91 -24.91
N THR A 19 -5.03 -20.26 -26.04
CA THR A 19 -3.71 -19.83 -26.50
C THR A 19 -3.31 -18.48 -25.88
N VAL A 20 -2.02 -18.16 -25.93
CA VAL A 20 -1.50 -16.83 -25.55
C VAL A 20 -2.21 -15.70 -26.31
N SER A 21 -2.46 -15.91 -27.61
CA SER A 21 -3.14 -14.91 -28.45
C SER A 21 -4.60 -14.70 -28.03
N ASP A 22 -5.28 -15.76 -27.56
CA ASP A 22 -6.65 -15.63 -27.06
C ASP A 22 -6.67 -14.79 -25.78
N VAL A 23 -5.75 -15.07 -24.84
CA VAL A 23 -5.64 -14.32 -23.57
C VAL A 23 -5.27 -12.86 -23.81
N GLU A 24 -4.36 -12.59 -24.74
CA GLU A 24 -4.02 -11.21 -25.15
C GLU A 24 -5.24 -10.47 -25.70
N GLN A 25 -6.00 -11.12 -26.58
CA GLN A 25 -7.24 -10.53 -27.11
C GLN A 25 -8.28 -10.29 -26.01
N MET A 26 -8.39 -11.18 -25.02
CA MET A 26 -9.29 -11.01 -23.88
C MET A 26 -8.92 -9.78 -23.05
N LEU A 27 -7.62 -9.54 -22.82
CA LEU A 27 -7.11 -8.35 -22.12
C LEU A 27 -7.32 -7.08 -22.95
N ASP A 28 -7.02 -7.10 -24.24
CA ASP A 28 -7.17 -5.94 -25.14
C ASP A 28 -8.64 -5.51 -25.31
N THR A 29 -9.57 -6.45 -25.15
CA THR A 29 -11.01 -6.20 -25.25
C THR A 29 -11.69 -5.97 -23.91
N ASP A 30 -10.91 -5.86 -22.82
CA ASP A 30 -11.38 -5.63 -21.44
C ASP A 30 -12.50 -6.61 -21.06
N GLN A 31 -12.33 -7.89 -21.42
CA GLN A 31 -13.27 -8.94 -21.05
C GLN A 31 -13.23 -9.16 -19.54
N ASP A 32 -14.39 -9.43 -18.95
CA ASP A 32 -14.49 -9.70 -17.52
C ASP A 32 -14.11 -11.17 -17.24
N PHE A 33 -12.84 -11.39 -16.91
CA PHE A 33 -12.30 -12.70 -16.51
C PHE A 33 -11.16 -12.51 -15.50
N ILE A 34 -10.72 -13.60 -14.87
CA ILE A 34 -9.58 -13.60 -13.96
C ILE A 34 -8.42 -14.31 -14.63
N LEU A 35 -7.29 -13.62 -14.75
CA LEU A 35 -6.02 -14.22 -15.11
C LEU A 35 -5.27 -14.62 -13.83
N LEU A 36 -5.01 -15.92 -13.66
CA LEU A 36 -4.44 -16.48 -12.42
C LEU A 36 -3.03 -17.04 -12.65
N ASP A 37 -2.04 -16.45 -11.99
CA ASP A 37 -0.66 -16.95 -11.95
C ASP A 37 -0.48 -17.94 -10.80
N VAL A 38 -0.15 -19.20 -11.13
CA VAL A 38 0.14 -20.25 -10.14
C VAL A 38 1.61 -20.64 -10.06
N ARG A 39 2.52 -19.79 -10.55
CA ARG A 39 3.97 -20.01 -10.46
C ARG A 39 4.47 -19.87 -9.02
N ASP A 40 5.73 -20.22 -8.80
CA ASP A 40 6.38 -19.98 -7.52
C ASP A 40 6.83 -18.50 -7.41
N ASN A 41 7.06 -18.02 -6.19
CA ASN A 41 7.31 -16.59 -5.93
C ASN A 41 8.54 -16.03 -6.67
N ASP A 42 9.61 -16.80 -6.80
CA ASP A 42 10.80 -16.39 -7.55
C ASP A 42 10.51 -16.22 -9.06
N GLU A 43 9.65 -17.07 -9.62
CA GLU A 43 9.23 -16.96 -11.02
C GLU A 43 8.33 -15.73 -11.24
N TYR A 44 7.43 -15.44 -10.29
CA TYR A 44 6.60 -14.24 -10.30
C TYR A 44 7.44 -12.96 -10.21
N ARG A 45 8.42 -12.93 -9.30
CA ARG A 45 9.36 -11.81 -9.14
C ARG A 45 10.24 -11.56 -10.36
N ALA A 46 10.55 -12.60 -11.12
CA ALA A 46 11.26 -12.45 -12.39
C ALA A 46 10.43 -11.74 -13.48
N GLY A 47 9.11 -11.74 -13.32
CA GLY A 47 8.14 -11.01 -14.14
C GLY A 47 6.81 -11.76 -14.24
N TYR A 48 5.72 -11.02 -14.43
CA TYR A 48 4.35 -11.53 -14.49
C TYR A 48 3.53 -10.83 -15.58
N ILE A 49 2.40 -11.44 -15.94
CA ILE A 49 1.48 -10.86 -16.93
C ILE A 49 0.68 -9.75 -16.22
N PRO A 50 0.61 -8.53 -16.76
CA PRO A 50 -0.16 -7.44 -16.15
C PRO A 50 -1.59 -7.86 -15.82
N SER A 51 -2.13 -7.34 -14.72
CA SER A 51 -3.48 -7.63 -14.21
C SER A 51 -3.71 -9.08 -13.73
N ALA A 52 -2.68 -9.93 -13.71
CA ALA A 52 -2.80 -11.28 -13.17
C ALA A 52 -2.89 -11.28 -11.64
N THR A 53 -3.86 -12.01 -11.10
CA THR A 53 -3.90 -12.39 -9.69
C THR A 53 -2.86 -13.48 -9.45
N TYR A 54 -2.01 -13.33 -8.43
CA TYR A 54 -1.00 -14.32 -8.08
C TYR A 54 -1.45 -15.17 -6.88
N VAL A 55 -1.53 -16.49 -7.07
CA VAL A 55 -1.73 -17.46 -5.99
C VAL A 55 -0.84 -18.66 -6.26
N SER A 56 0.20 -18.85 -5.45
CA SER A 56 1.16 -19.93 -5.67
C SER A 56 0.47 -21.30 -5.73
N ARG A 57 0.95 -22.20 -6.59
CA ARG A 57 0.31 -23.52 -6.75
C ARG A 57 0.13 -24.27 -5.43
N GLY A 58 1.08 -24.14 -4.50
CA GLY A 58 1.06 -24.84 -3.22
C GLY A 58 0.07 -24.29 -2.19
N MET A 59 -0.40 -23.05 -2.39
CA MET A 59 -1.38 -22.39 -1.51
C MET A 59 -2.75 -22.26 -2.17
N LEU A 60 -2.89 -22.67 -3.44
CA LEU A 60 -4.08 -22.46 -4.26
C LEU A 60 -5.38 -22.87 -3.54
N GLU A 61 -5.42 -24.08 -2.99
CA GLU A 61 -6.60 -24.63 -2.33
C GLU A 61 -7.00 -23.89 -1.05
N PHE A 62 -6.07 -23.12 -0.47
CA PHE A 62 -6.26 -22.40 0.79
C PHE A 62 -6.57 -20.92 0.59
N GLU A 63 -6.04 -20.31 -0.47
CA GLU A 63 -6.07 -18.84 -0.66
C GLU A 63 -7.00 -18.39 -1.79
N ILE A 64 -7.36 -19.26 -2.75
CA ILE A 64 -8.07 -18.81 -3.95
C ILE A 64 -9.41 -18.12 -3.65
N GLU A 65 -10.13 -18.57 -2.62
CA GLU A 65 -11.46 -18.04 -2.26
C GLU A 65 -11.39 -16.59 -1.76
N ASP A 66 -10.22 -16.17 -1.28
CA ASP A 66 -10.01 -14.80 -0.81
C ASP A 66 -9.79 -13.82 -1.98
N TYR A 67 -9.37 -14.32 -3.15
CA TYR A 67 -9.17 -13.50 -4.36
C TYR A 67 -10.31 -13.65 -5.36
N VAL A 68 -10.96 -14.81 -5.41
CA VAL A 68 -11.99 -15.14 -6.38
C VAL A 68 -13.20 -15.71 -5.67
N THR A 69 -14.12 -14.82 -5.27
CA THR A 69 -15.35 -15.25 -4.59
C THR A 69 -16.41 -15.78 -5.56
N GLU A 70 -16.38 -15.33 -6.82
CA GLU A 70 -17.34 -15.66 -7.86
C GLU A 70 -16.97 -17.00 -8.53
N ARG A 71 -17.72 -18.06 -8.23
CA ARG A 71 -17.41 -19.42 -8.72
C ARG A 71 -17.69 -19.62 -10.21
N ASP A 72 -18.54 -18.79 -10.79
CA ASP A 72 -18.94 -18.81 -12.20
C ASP A 72 -18.15 -17.86 -13.08
N LYS A 73 -17.30 -17.02 -12.48
CA LYS A 73 -16.42 -16.12 -13.21
C LYS A 73 -15.39 -16.91 -14.01
N PRO A 74 -15.16 -16.59 -15.30
CA PRO A 74 -14.14 -17.27 -16.10
C PRO A 74 -12.74 -17.08 -15.51
N ILE A 75 -12.01 -18.16 -15.31
CA ILE A 75 -10.63 -18.15 -14.79
C ILE A 75 -9.69 -18.77 -15.82
N VAL A 76 -8.73 -17.98 -16.29
CA VAL A 76 -7.62 -18.45 -17.12
C VAL A 76 -6.40 -18.64 -16.22
N VAL A 77 -5.98 -19.88 -16.02
CA VAL A 77 -4.83 -20.21 -15.17
C VAL A 77 -3.57 -20.34 -16.02
N TYR A 78 -2.46 -19.75 -15.58
CA TYR A 78 -1.16 -19.95 -16.22
C TYR A 78 -0.05 -20.29 -15.22
N CYS A 79 0.95 -21.00 -15.73
CA CYS A 79 2.19 -21.26 -15.01
C CYS A 79 3.37 -20.98 -15.95
N ALA A 80 4.59 -21.46 -15.64
CA ALA A 80 5.73 -21.24 -16.53
C ALA A 80 5.57 -21.86 -17.93
N GLY A 81 4.95 -23.04 -18.06
CA GLY A 81 4.94 -23.80 -19.32
C GLY A 81 3.63 -24.49 -19.69
N GLY A 82 2.55 -24.26 -18.94
CA GLY A 82 1.19 -24.80 -19.22
C GLY A 82 0.82 -26.12 -18.53
N PHE A 83 1.77 -26.87 -17.97
CA PHE A 83 1.45 -28.16 -17.31
C PHE A 83 0.91 -28.01 -15.89
N ARG A 84 1.55 -27.16 -15.06
CA ARG A 84 1.10 -26.90 -13.68
C ARG A 84 -0.26 -26.20 -13.65
N SER A 85 -0.51 -25.28 -14.58
CA SER A 85 -1.78 -24.55 -14.68
C SER A 85 -2.94 -25.44 -15.05
N LEU A 86 -2.71 -26.45 -15.90
CA LEU A 86 -3.73 -27.43 -16.25
C LEU A 86 -4.19 -28.23 -15.01
N LEU A 87 -3.25 -28.69 -14.20
CA LEU A 87 -3.56 -29.38 -12.94
C LEU A 87 -4.21 -28.44 -11.91
N ALA A 88 -3.79 -27.18 -11.86
CA ALA A 88 -4.39 -26.17 -10.99
C ALA A 88 -5.85 -25.89 -11.40
N ALA A 89 -6.13 -25.67 -12.68
CA ALA A 89 -7.47 -25.45 -13.22
C ALA A 89 -8.39 -26.65 -12.96
N GLN A 90 -7.86 -27.89 -13.01
CA GLN A 90 -8.59 -29.09 -12.63
C GLN A 90 -8.99 -29.08 -11.15
N VAL A 91 -8.08 -28.71 -10.26
CA VAL A 91 -8.40 -28.59 -8.84
C VAL A 91 -9.42 -27.49 -8.59
N LEU A 92 -9.29 -26.32 -9.22
CA LEU A 92 -10.30 -25.26 -9.12
C LEU A 92 -11.69 -25.75 -9.54
N LYS A 93 -11.76 -26.53 -10.62
CA LYS A 93 -13.01 -27.16 -11.06
C LYS A 93 -13.60 -28.10 -10.01
N GLN A 94 -12.75 -28.90 -9.35
CA GLN A 94 -13.16 -29.78 -8.24
C GLN A 94 -13.61 -28.98 -6.99
N MET A 95 -13.04 -27.79 -6.78
CA MET A 95 -13.46 -26.86 -5.74
C MET A 95 -14.76 -26.12 -6.07
N GLY A 96 -15.31 -26.29 -7.28
CA GLY A 96 -16.60 -25.73 -7.69
C GLY A 96 -16.51 -24.47 -8.57
N TYR A 97 -15.30 -24.06 -9.00
CA TYR A 97 -15.17 -23.04 -10.04
C TYR A 97 -15.59 -23.61 -11.40
N THR A 98 -16.63 -23.06 -12.02
CA THR A 98 -17.32 -23.74 -13.12
C THR A 98 -16.71 -23.48 -14.50
N ASP A 99 -16.01 -22.36 -14.66
CA ASP A 99 -15.37 -21.96 -15.91
C ASP A 99 -13.86 -21.74 -15.72
N THR A 100 -13.11 -22.85 -15.73
CA THR A 100 -11.66 -22.84 -15.58
C THR A 100 -10.97 -23.33 -16.85
N THR A 101 -10.01 -22.55 -17.32
CA THR A 101 -9.19 -22.86 -18.49
C THR A 101 -7.71 -22.74 -18.15
N SER A 102 -6.85 -23.40 -18.94
CA SER A 102 -5.40 -23.29 -18.80
C SER A 102 -4.79 -22.60 -20.02
N MET A 103 -3.90 -21.63 -19.80
CA MET A 103 -3.15 -21.00 -20.89
C MET A 103 -2.04 -21.94 -21.40
N ALA A 104 -2.19 -22.41 -22.63
CA ALA A 104 -1.23 -23.27 -23.29
C ALA A 104 0.12 -22.56 -23.46
N GLY A 105 1.21 -23.27 -23.13
CA GLY A 105 2.57 -22.74 -23.19
C GLY A 105 2.94 -21.79 -22.04
N GLY A 106 1.97 -21.32 -21.25
CA GLY A 106 2.17 -20.52 -20.04
C GLY A 106 2.94 -19.21 -20.28
N PHE A 107 3.58 -18.71 -19.23
CA PHE A 107 4.36 -17.47 -19.23
C PHE A 107 5.52 -17.46 -20.24
N ARG A 108 6.14 -18.62 -20.50
CA ARG A 108 7.21 -18.71 -21.51
C ARG A 108 6.70 -18.39 -22.91
N ALA A 109 5.54 -18.92 -23.28
CA ALA A 109 4.94 -18.63 -24.58
C ALA A 109 4.49 -17.16 -24.66
N TRP A 110 3.92 -16.63 -23.57
CA TRP A 110 3.58 -15.21 -23.44
C TRP A 110 4.79 -14.29 -23.67
N SER A 111 5.87 -14.51 -22.94
CA SER A 111 7.09 -13.72 -23.06
C SER A 111 7.76 -13.87 -24.44
N ASN A 112 7.75 -15.07 -25.04
CA ASN A 112 8.33 -15.30 -26.37
C ASN A 112 7.51 -14.63 -27.50
N ALA A 113 6.22 -14.39 -27.29
CA ALA A 113 5.37 -13.65 -28.23
C ALA A 113 5.69 -12.14 -28.23
N GLY A 114 6.46 -11.64 -27.26
CA GLY A 114 6.79 -10.22 -27.12
C GLY A 114 5.73 -9.43 -26.36
N ASN A 115 4.78 -10.10 -25.72
CA ASN A 115 3.69 -9.48 -24.98
C ASN A 115 4.20 -8.77 -23.72
N GLN A 116 3.42 -7.82 -23.20
CA GLN A 116 3.79 -7.02 -22.03
C GLN A 116 4.04 -7.92 -20.81
N VAL A 117 5.13 -7.65 -20.10
CA VAL A 117 5.49 -8.29 -18.83
C VAL A 117 5.85 -7.21 -17.84
N ASP A 118 5.17 -7.22 -16.70
CA ASP A 118 5.48 -6.34 -15.59
C ASP A 118 6.40 -7.06 -14.59
N LYS A 119 7.05 -6.29 -13.73
CA LYS A 119 7.89 -6.81 -12.65
C LYS A 119 7.52 -6.10 -11.36
N PRO A 120 7.58 -6.79 -10.21
CA PRO A 120 7.43 -6.11 -8.94
C PRO A 120 8.52 -5.04 -8.79
N MET A 121 8.26 -4.03 -7.98
CA MET A 121 9.28 -3.05 -7.61
C MET A 121 10.51 -3.80 -7.05
N PRO A 122 11.72 -3.53 -7.55
CA PRO A 122 12.91 -4.18 -7.02
C PRO A 122 13.13 -3.74 -5.57
N MET A 123 13.23 -4.72 -4.68
CA MET A 123 13.56 -4.52 -3.27
C MET A 123 14.93 -5.12 -2.98
N THR A 124 15.70 -4.50 -2.07
CA THR A 124 16.96 -5.07 -1.59
C THR A 124 16.69 -6.32 -0.74
N PRO A 125 17.69 -7.21 -0.54
CA PRO A 125 17.54 -8.34 0.38
C PRO A 125 17.09 -7.92 1.79
N ASP A 126 17.65 -6.82 2.30
CA ASP A 126 17.30 -6.27 3.62
C ASP A 126 15.85 -5.79 3.67
N GLN A 127 15.34 -5.17 2.60
CA GLN A 127 13.93 -4.77 2.49
C GLN A 127 13.00 -5.99 2.41
N LEU A 128 13.37 -7.02 1.64
CA LEU A 128 12.60 -8.27 1.55
C LEU A 128 12.51 -8.96 2.91
N GLU A 129 13.58 -8.98 3.68
CA GLU A 129 13.58 -9.52 5.04
C GLU A 129 12.72 -8.65 5.98
N ARG A 130 12.93 -7.33 5.97
CA ARG A 130 12.23 -6.36 6.82
C ARG A 130 10.71 -6.44 6.66
N TYR A 131 10.22 -6.47 5.42
CA TYR A 131 8.78 -6.44 5.11
C TYR A 131 8.16 -7.82 4.88
N SER A 132 8.90 -8.91 5.16
CA SER A 132 8.43 -10.29 4.98
C SER A 132 7.06 -10.57 5.61
N ARG A 133 6.75 -9.94 6.75
CA ARG A 133 5.44 -10.08 7.41
C ARG A 133 4.30 -9.37 6.69
N HIS A 134 4.58 -8.30 5.94
CA HIS A 134 3.58 -7.60 5.13
C HIS A 134 3.25 -8.37 3.86
N PHE A 135 4.21 -9.09 3.30
CA PHE A 135 3.96 -9.93 2.12
C PHE A 135 2.94 -11.06 2.39
N MET A 136 2.83 -11.48 3.66
CA MET A 136 1.85 -12.48 4.10
C MET A 136 0.45 -11.90 4.33
N LEU A 137 0.30 -10.57 4.34
CA LEU A 137 -0.99 -9.91 4.49
C LEU A 137 -1.59 -9.74 3.10
N GLN A 138 -2.72 -10.37 2.84
CA GLN A 138 -3.32 -10.44 1.52
C GLN A 138 -3.62 -9.06 0.92
N GLU A 139 -4.15 -8.15 1.73
CA GLU A 139 -4.51 -6.79 1.30
C GLU A 139 -3.29 -5.88 1.09
N ILE A 140 -2.09 -6.34 1.47
CA ILE A 140 -0.83 -5.63 1.24
C ILE A 140 0.00 -6.38 0.21
N GLY A 141 0.50 -7.57 0.53
CA GLY A 141 1.37 -8.34 -0.35
C GLY A 141 2.63 -7.58 -0.77
N GLU A 142 3.32 -8.07 -1.79
CA GLU A 142 4.48 -7.36 -2.36
C GLU A 142 4.07 -6.07 -3.09
N GLU A 143 2.90 -6.06 -3.73
CA GLU A 143 2.40 -4.90 -4.48
C GLU A 143 2.06 -3.73 -3.56
N GLY A 144 1.30 -3.97 -2.49
CA GLY A 144 0.97 -2.97 -1.48
C GLY A 144 2.19 -2.48 -0.74
N GLN A 145 3.16 -3.35 -0.45
CA GLN A 145 4.44 -2.91 0.12
C GLN A 145 5.22 -2.01 -0.85
N ALA A 146 5.23 -2.34 -2.15
CA ALA A 146 5.82 -1.49 -3.17
C ALA A 146 5.09 -0.13 -3.28
N LYS A 147 3.76 -0.09 -3.12
CA LYS A 147 3.00 1.15 -3.04
C LYS A 147 3.46 1.98 -1.83
N LEU A 148 3.54 1.38 -0.63
CA LEU A 148 4.05 2.07 0.57
C LEU A 148 5.45 2.66 0.35
N LEU A 149 6.37 1.89 -0.22
CA LEU A 149 7.74 2.34 -0.53
C LEU A 149 7.82 3.48 -1.55
N ASN A 150 6.78 3.67 -2.38
CA ASN A 150 6.70 4.80 -3.32
C ASN A 150 5.90 5.98 -2.77
N SER A 151 5.08 5.78 -1.74
CA SER A 151 4.24 6.81 -1.14
C SER A 151 5.05 7.86 -0.36
N LYS A 152 4.51 9.08 -0.35
CA LYS A 152 5.04 10.22 0.40
C LYS A 152 3.98 10.76 1.36
N VAL A 153 4.27 10.75 2.65
CA VAL A 153 3.35 11.22 3.69
C VAL A 153 3.94 12.42 4.41
N LEU A 154 3.15 13.50 4.57
CA LEU A 154 3.51 14.66 5.38
C LEU A 154 2.89 14.57 6.77
N LEU A 155 3.69 14.63 7.83
CA LEU A 155 3.22 14.84 9.18
C LEU A 155 3.30 16.32 9.54
N THR A 156 2.15 16.90 9.85
CA THR A 156 2.05 18.27 10.36
C THR A 156 2.00 18.24 11.88
N GLY A 157 3.16 18.49 12.50
CA GLY A 157 3.42 18.34 13.93
C GLY A 157 4.07 16.99 14.27
N ALA A 158 5.19 17.04 14.99
CA ALA A 158 5.89 15.89 15.56
C ALA A 158 5.51 15.62 17.03
N GLY A 159 4.38 16.18 17.47
CA GLY A 159 3.88 16.10 18.84
C GLY A 159 3.26 14.76 19.23
N GLY A 160 2.31 14.76 20.17
CA GLY A 160 1.75 13.53 20.74
C GLY A 160 0.97 12.65 19.75
N LEU A 161 0.46 13.24 18.68
CA LEU A 161 -0.23 12.53 17.59
C LEU A 161 0.74 12.12 16.48
N GLY A 162 1.60 13.05 16.04
CA GLY A 162 2.56 12.80 14.97
C GLY A 162 3.65 11.80 15.36
N SER A 163 4.11 11.82 16.61
CA SER A 163 5.14 10.91 17.13
C SER A 163 4.81 9.42 16.88
N PRO A 164 3.71 8.85 17.43
CA PRO A 164 3.38 7.46 17.21
C PRO A 164 3.09 7.14 15.72
N ALA A 165 2.45 8.06 14.99
CA ALA A 165 2.19 7.86 13.57
C ALA A 165 3.49 7.73 12.76
N ALA A 166 4.47 8.60 13.01
CA ALA A 166 5.77 8.56 12.34
C ALA A 166 6.49 7.23 12.57
N VAL A 167 6.47 6.70 13.80
CA VAL A 167 7.09 5.41 14.14
C VAL A 167 6.51 4.28 13.30
N TYR A 168 5.18 4.18 13.22
CA TYR A 168 4.54 3.10 12.48
C TYR A 168 4.63 3.27 10.96
N LEU A 169 4.52 4.50 10.43
CA LEU A 169 4.72 4.76 9.00
C LEU A 169 6.15 4.43 8.57
N ALA A 170 7.14 4.78 9.40
CA ALA A 170 8.53 4.45 9.15
C ALA A 170 8.77 2.93 9.17
N ALA A 171 8.27 2.24 10.19
CA ALA A 171 8.38 0.79 10.31
C ALA A 171 7.67 0.06 9.16
N ALA A 172 6.55 0.60 8.70
CA ALA A 172 5.79 0.05 7.56
C ALA A 172 6.46 0.28 6.21
N GLY A 173 7.48 1.13 6.14
CA GLY A 173 8.23 1.40 4.92
C GLY A 173 7.56 2.42 4.00
N VAL A 174 6.90 3.43 4.55
CA VAL A 174 6.49 4.60 3.74
C VAL A 174 7.75 5.27 3.18
N GLY A 175 7.85 5.34 1.85
CA GLY A 175 9.08 5.70 1.14
C GLY A 175 9.62 7.08 1.48
N THR A 176 8.74 8.06 1.61
CA THR A 176 9.13 9.41 2.07
C THR A 176 8.24 9.89 3.19
N ILE A 177 8.85 10.35 4.28
CA ILE A 177 8.17 10.94 5.41
C ILE A 177 8.64 12.40 5.56
N GLY A 178 7.74 13.34 5.28
CA GLY A 178 7.94 14.76 5.57
C GLY A 178 7.48 15.09 6.98
N ILE A 179 8.20 15.95 7.70
CA ILE A 179 7.85 16.33 9.07
C ILE A 179 7.94 17.83 9.20
N VAL A 180 6.81 18.48 9.49
CA VAL A 180 6.75 19.92 9.74
C VAL A 180 6.56 20.18 11.22
N ASP A 181 7.54 20.81 11.86
CA ASP A 181 7.43 21.24 13.24
C ASP A 181 8.44 22.40 13.48
N SER A 182 8.02 23.41 14.24
CA SER A 182 8.87 24.58 14.58
C SER A 182 9.46 24.50 15.99
N ASP A 183 9.03 23.55 16.80
CA ASP A 183 9.37 23.49 18.21
C ASP A 183 10.69 22.75 18.46
N ILE A 184 11.16 22.89 19.70
CA ILE A 184 12.23 22.09 20.27
C ILE A 184 11.66 21.01 21.19
N VAL A 185 12.45 19.97 21.47
CA VAL A 185 12.10 18.92 22.41
C VAL A 185 12.15 19.46 23.84
N ASP A 186 11.06 19.24 24.59
CA ASP A 186 10.91 19.69 25.97
C ASP A 186 10.59 18.50 26.90
N LEU A 187 11.10 18.57 28.14
CA LEU A 187 10.96 17.49 29.12
C LEU A 187 9.49 17.17 29.44
N SER A 188 8.63 18.19 29.53
CA SER A 188 7.20 18.01 29.84
C SER A 188 6.42 17.27 28.74
N ASN A 189 7.01 17.20 27.55
CA ASN A 189 6.40 16.63 26.36
C ASN A 189 6.75 15.14 26.17
N LEU A 190 7.85 14.68 26.77
CA LEU A 190 8.36 13.30 26.62
C LEU A 190 7.40 12.22 27.16
N GLN A 191 6.45 12.57 28.03
CA GLN A 191 5.44 11.63 28.53
C GLN A 191 4.49 11.10 27.44
N ARG A 192 4.42 11.77 26.27
CA ARG A 192 3.56 11.38 25.14
C ARG A 192 4.22 11.45 23.76
N GLN A 193 5.33 12.18 23.61
CA GLN A 193 6.03 12.36 22.34
C GLN A 193 7.15 11.33 22.20
N ILE A 194 6.76 10.09 21.92
CA ILE A 194 7.68 8.92 21.94
C ILE A 194 8.73 8.92 20.83
N LEU A 195 8.67 9.85 19.89
CA LEU A 195 9.67 10.02 18.84
C LEU A 195 10.94 10.72 19.37
N HIS A 196 10.84 11.33 20.55
CA HIS A 196 11.89 12.11 21.18
C HIS A 196 12.37 11.46 22.48
N HIS A 197 13.66 11.58 22.77
CA HIS A 197 14.27 10.98 23.96
C HIS A 197 14.82 12.05 24.90
N THR A 198 15.12 11.69 26.14
CA THR A 198 15.75 12.61 27.12
C THR A 198 17.09 13.17 26.62
N GLY A 199 17.80 12.43 25.76
CA GLY A 199 19.04 12.90 25.13
C GLY A 199 18.83 13.97 24.05
N ASP A 200 17.59 14.24 23.64
CA ASP A 200 17.23 15.18 22.59
C ASP A 200 16.73 16.53 23.13
N LEU A 201 16.73 16.76 24.44
CA LEU A 201 16.29 18.04 25.03
C LEU A 201 16.98 19.23 24.35
N ASP A 202 16.20 20.29 24.11
CA ASP A 202 16.61 21.52 23.41
C ASP A 202 16.95 21.36 21.91
N LYS A 203 16.92 20.14 21.36
CA LYS A 203 17.07 19.88 19.92
C LYS A 203 15.77 20.25 19.18
N PRO A 204 15.83 20.78 17.94
CA PRO A 204 14.64 20.90 17.10
C PRO A 204 13.92 19.55 16.95
N LYS A 205 12.59 19.54 17.13
CA LYS A 205 11.80 18.29 17.05
C LYS A 205 11.98 17.58 15.72
N VAL A 206 12.02 18.32 14.61
CA VAL A 206 12.23 17.73 13.27
C VAL A 206 13.57 17.01 13.16
N GLN A 207 14.62 17.50 13.84
CA GLN A 207 15.92 16.84 13.82
C GLN A 207 15.90 15.55 14.65
N SER A 208 15.38 15.60 15.89
CA SER A 208 15.19 14.40 16.72
C SER A 208 14.33 13.35 15.98
N SER A 209 13.30 13.79 15.26
CA SER A 209 12.44 12.94 14.47
C SER A 209 13.20 12.20 13.36
N VAL A 210 14.00 12.93 12.58
CA VAL A 210 14.83 12.35 11.50
C VAL A 210 15.78 11.29 12.06
N GLU A 211 16.46 11.59 13.16
CA GLU A 211 17.41 10.67 13.80
C GLU A 211 16.71 9.39 14.27
N THR A 212 15.57 9.51 14.96
CA THR A 212 14.80 8.37 15.45
C THR A 212 14.24 7.53 14.29
N ILE A 213 13.65 8.16 13.27
CA ILE A 213 13.07 7.45 12.13
C ILE A 213 14.15 6.68 11.35
N ASN A 214 15.29 7.31 11.06
CA ASN A 214 16.39 6.63 10.38
C ASN A 214 16.96 5.48 11.21
N SER A 215 16.90 5.55 12.54
CA SER A 215 17.27 4.42 13.41
C SER A 215 16.29 3.25 13.34
N ILE A 216 15.00 3.52 13.08
CA ILE A 216 13.96 2.50 12.90
C ILE A 216 14.10 1.86 11.50
N ASN A 217 14.23 2.70 10.49
CA ASN A 217 14.28 2.29 9.10
C ASN A 217 15.20 3.23 8.29
N PRO A 218 16.44 2.82 7.99
CA PRO A 218 17.38 3.66 7.24
C PRO A 218 17.11 3.67 5.73
N ASP A 219 16.19 2.84 5.24
CA ASP A 219 15.92 2.67 3.81
C ASP A 219 14.90 3.70 3.26
N ILE A 220 14.30 4.51 4.13
CA ILE A 220 13.31 5.53 3.75
C ILE A 220 13.91 6.93 3.77
N ASN A 221 13.28 7.85 3.04
CA ASN A 221 13.69 9.25 2.98
C ASN A 221 12.91 10.09 4.00
N VAL A 222 13.59 10.79 4.91
CA VAL A 222 12.96 11.69 5.88
C VAL A 222 13.31 13.13 5.56
N VAL A 223 12.28 13.97 5.36
CA VAL A 223 12.43 15.38 4.96
C VAL A 223 12.01 16.29 6.12
N PRO A 224 12.96 16.96 6.80
CA PRO A 224 12.63 17.88 7.87
C PRO A 224 12.23 19.26 7.34
N HIS A 225 11.09 19.77 7.79
CA HIS A 225 10.62 21.14 7.57
C HIS A 225 10.59 21.87 8.91
N SER A 226 11.73 22.47 9.28
CA SER A 226 11.90 23.20 10.56
C SER A 226 11.23 24.58 10.53
N LEU A 227 9.92 24.63 10.32
CA LEU A 227 9.15 25.86 10.14
C LEU A 227 7.73 25.71 10.68
N ARG A 228 7.03 26.84 10.79
CA ARG A 228 5.60 26.87 11.07
C ARG A 228 4.84 26.95 9.75
N LEU A 229 3.81 26.11 9.58
CA LEU A 229 2.93 26.22 8.41
C LEU A 229 2.15 27.54 8.44
N ASP A 230 2.15 28.21 7.31
CA ASP A 230 1.37 29.42 7.05
C ASP A 230 0.96 29.50 5.57
N GLU A 231 0.18 30.54 5.24
CA GLU A 231 -0.34 30.77 3.88
C GLU A 231 0.74 30.93 2.81
N SER A 232 1.97 31.31 3.20
CA SER A 232 3.08 31.53 2.27
C SER A 232 3.82 30.25 1.88
N ASN A 233 3.70 29.17 2.67
CA ASN A 233 4.48 27.94 2.47
C ASN A 233 3.64 26.67 2.33
N VAL A 234 2.38 26.65 2.80
CA VAL A 234 1.58 25.42 2.90
C VAL A 234 1.39 24.73 1.55
N THR A 235 1.13 25.50 0.50
CA THR A 235 0.86 24.96 -0.84
C THR A 235 2.07 24.25 -1.42
N GLU A 236 3.23 24.92 -1.44
CA GLU A 236 4.49 24.37 -1.97
C GLU A 236 4.91 23.10 -1.23
N ILE A 237 4.69 23.04 0.09
CA ILE A 237 5.01 21.85 0.89
C ILE A 237 4.02 20.72 0.55
N PHE A 238 2.71 20.99 0.54
CA PHE A 238 1.69 19.95 0.36
C PHE A 238 1.73 19.30 -1.02
N GLU A 239 2.10 20.04 -2.07
CA GLU A 239 2.25 19.50 -3.43
C GLU A 239 3.23 18.32 -3.51
N GLN A 240 4.21 18.26 -2.60
CA GLN A 240 5.26 17.25 -2.59
C GLN A 240 4.85 15.89 -2.00
N TYR A 241 3.66 15.80 -1.39
CA TYR A 241 3.20 14.62 -0.65
C TYR A 241 1.84 14.11 -1.15
N ASP A 242 1.62 12.81 -1.01
CA ASP A 242 0.40 12.13 -1.47
C ASP A 242 -0.71 12.20 -0.41
N LEU A 243 -0.32 12.13 0.87
CA LEU A 243 -1.23 12.11 2.03
C LEU A 243 -0.71 13.05 3.12
N ILE A 244 -1.64 13.76 3.77
CA ILE A 244 -1.33 14.65 4.89
C ILE A 244 -1.87 14.03 6.18
N LEU A 245 -1.04 14.01 7.22
CA LEU A 245 -1.44 13.67 8.58
C LEU A 245 -1.48 14.95 9.42
N ASP A 246 -2.67 15.29 9.91
CA ASP A 246 -2.87 16.40 10.82
C ASP A 246 -2.74 15.94 12.27
N GLY A 247 -1.56 16.21 12.84
CA GLY A 247 -1.23 16.01 14.24
C GLY A 247 -1.21 17.30 15.06
N THR A 248 -1.79 18.38 14.53
CA THR A 248 -1.71 19.71 15.12
C THR A 248 -2.72 19.93 16.25
N ASP A 249 -2.30 20.68 17.25
CA ASP A 249 -3.07 20.97 18.45
C ASP A 249 -3.77 22.34 18.42
N ASN A 250 -3.58 23.14 17.38
CA ASN A 250 -4.15 24.48 17.28
C ASN A 250 -5.13 24.62 16.10
N PHE A 251 -6.23 25.34 16.35
CA PHE A 251 -7.31 25.48 15.37
C PHE A 251 -6.87 26.21 14.10
N ALA A 252 -6.10 27.28 14.20
CA ALA A 252 -5.70 28.07 13.04
C ALA A 252 -4.99 27.19 11.99
N THR A 253 -4.07 26.34 12.43
CA THR A 253 -3.38 25.40 11.54
C THR A 253 -4.32 24.34 10.97
N ARG A 254 -5.29 23.81 11.73
CA ARG A 254 -6.28 22.85 11.20
C ARG A 254 -7.09 23.41 10.02
N TYR A 255 -7.53 24.66 10.12
CA TYR A 255 -8.24 25.32 9.03
C TYR A 255 -7.33 25.60 7.83
N LEU A 256 -6.07 26.01 8.07
CA LEU A 256 -5.08 26.18 7.01
C LEU A 256 -4.80 24.86 6.26
N ILE A 257 -4.59 23.77 6.99
CA ILE A 257 -4.38 22.42 6.44
C ILE A 257 -5.57 22.02 5.59
N ASN A 258 -6.79 22.19 6.11
CA ASN A 258 -8.01 21.90 5.36
C ASN A 258 -8.08 22.68 4.04
N ASP A 259 -7.85 23.99 4.10
CA ASP A 259 -8.03 24.85 2.93
C ASP A 259 -7.00 24.53 1.85
N ALA A 260 -5.75 24.30 2.25
CA ALA A 260 -4.70 23.83 1.34
C ALA A 260 -5.02 22.45 0.75
N ALA A 261 -5.50 21.52 1.57
CA ALA A 261 -5.84 20.17 1.13
C ALA A 261 -7.00 20.15 0.12
N VAL A 262 -8.04 20.96 0.34
CA VAL A 262 -9.15 21.11 -0.61
C VAL A 262 -8.67 21.72 -1.94
N LEU A 263 -7.79 22.72 -1.90
CA LEU A 263 -7.27 23.37 -3.12
C LEU A 263 -6.35 22.46 -3.94
N LEU A 264 -5.72 21.47 -3.31
CA LEU A 264 -4.72 20.59 -3.91
C LEU A 264 -5.19 19.14 -4.06
N ASP A 265 -6.47 18.86 -3.82
CA ASP A 265 -7.07 17.52 -3.84
C ASP A 265 -6.29 16.51 -2.97
N LYS A 266 -5.87 16.93 -1.77
CA LYS A 266 -5.12 16.09 -0.82
C LYS A 266 -6.04 15.48 0.22
N THR A 267 -5.86 14.19 0.47
CA THR A 267 -6.50 13.49 1.58
C THR A 267 -5.78 13.81 2.90
N VAL A 268 -6.56 14.15 3.93
CA VAL A 268 -6.07 14.47 5.28
C VAL A 268 -6.57 13.43 6.28
N VAL A 269 -5.64 12.75 6.94
CA VAL A 269 -5.94 11.95 8.14
C VAL A 269 -5.83 12.86 9.35
N HIS A 270 -6.98 13.17 9.97
CA HIS A 270 -7.07 14.14 11.05
C HIS A 270 -7.22 13.46 12.40
N GLY A 271 -6.30 13.78 13.32
CA GLY A 271 -6.40 13.41 14.73
C GLY A 271 -6.57 14.64 15.62
N SER A 272 -7.35 14.51 16.68
CA SER A 272 -7.36 15.50 17.76
C SER A 272 -7.61 14.84 19.12
N ILE A 273 -7.13 15.48 20.18
CA ILE A 273 -7.28 15.01 21.56
C ILE A 273 -7.77 16.18 22.41
N PHE A 274 -8.71 15.92 23.31
CA PHE A 274 -9.12 16.84 24.35
C PHE A 274 -9.31 16.08 25.66
N GLN A 275 -8.43 16.32 26.64
CA GLN A 275 -8.42 15.61 27.92
C GLN A 275 -8.40 14.08 27.75
N PHE A 276 -9.51 13.40 28.04
CA PHE A 276 -9.67 11.94 27.96
C PHE A 276 -10.36 11.48 26.67
N GLU A 277 -10.65 12.41 25.76
CA GLU A 277 -11.33 12.12 24.50
C GLU A 277 -10.37 12.28 23.33
N GLY A 278 -10.50 11.39 22.34
CA GLY A 278 -9.79 11.44 21.08
C GLY A 278 -10.77 11.38 19.92
N GLN A 279 -10.45 12.07 18.83
CA GLN A 279 -11.18 12.00 17.58
C GLN A 279 -10.21 11.65 16.45
N LEU A 280 -10.65 10.79 15.54
CA LEU A 280 -9.91 10.40 14.35
C LEU A 280 -10.89 10.35 13.18
N THR A 281 -10.52 10.94 12.05
CA THR A 281 -11.31 10.86 10.82
C THR A 281 -10.42 11.06 9.59
N VAL A 282 -10.95 10.74 8.42
CA VAL A 282 -10.30 10.97 7.13
C VAL A 282 -11.16 11.96 6.35
N PHE A 283 -10.56 13.09 5.97
CA PHE A 283 -11.15 14.06 5.07
C PHE A 283 -10.54 13.90 3.69
N ASP A 284 -11.36 13.47 2.74
CA ASP A 284 -10.98 13.35 1.34
C ASP A 284 -11.87 14.28 0.52
N PRO A 285 -11.36 15.44 0.04
CA PRO A 285 -12.18 16.40 -0.71
C PRO A 285 -12.64 15.87 -2.07
N THR A 286 -12.04 14.79 -2.59
CA THR A 286 -12.41 14.19 -3.88
C THR A 286 -13.58 13.22 -3.75
N GLN A 287 -13.82 12.67 -2.57
CA GLN A 287 -14.79 11.59 -2.31
C GLN A 287 -15.80 11.92 -1.20
N GLY A 288 -15.52 12.90 -0.34
CA GLY A 288 -16.24 13.12 0.91
C GLY A 288 -16.19 14.57 1.43
N PRO A 289 -16.61 14.80 2.69
CA PRO A 289 -16.60 16.13 3.28
C PRO A 289 -15.18 16.60 3.60
N CYS A 290 -14.98 17.92 3.66
CA CYS A 290 -13.79 18.52 4.25
C CYS A 290 -14.03 18.92 5.71
N TYR A 291 -12.98 19.34 6.43
CA TYR A 291 -13.09 19.80 7.82
C TYR A 291 -14.10 20.95 7.95
N ARG A 292 -14.09 21.91 7.02
CA ARG A 292 -15.05 23.03 7.01
C ARG A 292 -16.50 22.60 6.73
N CYS A 293 -16.74 21.45 6.09
CA CYS A 293 -18.10 20.94 5.94
C CYS A 293 -18.69 20.53 7.30
N MET A 294 -17.86 20.04 8.22
CA MET A 294 -18.27 19.68 9.58
C MET A 294 -18.21 20.87 10.54
N PHE A 295 -17.17 21.70 10.43
CA PHE A 295 -16.91 22.85 11.28
C PHE A 295 -16.71 24.10 10.42
N PRO A 296 -17.79 24.81 10.04
CA PRO A 296 -17.71 25.86 9.01
C PRO A 296 -16.81 27.04 9.35
N THR A 297 -16.77 27.43 10.62
CA THR A 297 -16.10 28.64 11.08
C THR A 297 -15.13 28.36 12.22
N PRO A 298 -13.90 28.89 12.16
CA PRO A 298 -12.96 28.77 13.27
C PRO A 298 -13.52 29.38 14.55
N PRO A 299 -13.23 28.80 15.72
CA PRO A 299 -13.62 29.39 16.99
C PRO A 299 -12.93 30.76 17.15
N PRO A 300 -13.57 31.73 17.82
CA PRO A 300 -12.95 33.02 18.09
C PRO A 300 -11.62 32.88 18.85
N PRO A 301 -10.63 33.76 18.60
CA PRO A 301 -9.36 33.74 19.31
C PRO A 301 -9.57 33.76 20.85
N GLY A 302 -8.90 32.86 21.57
CA GLY A 302 -8.94 32.77 23.03
C GLY A 302 -10.10 31.98 23.64
N MET A 303 -11.00 31.40 22.83
CA MET A 303 -12.13 30.60 23.31
C MET A 303 -11.75 29.15 23.67
N VAL A 304 -10.59 28.68 23.24
CA VAL A 304 -10.13 27.31 23.46
C VAL A 304 -8.77 27.31 24.18
N PRO A 305 -8.56 26.44 25.19
CA PRO A 305 -7.28 26.36 25.89
C PRO A 305 -6.14 25.98 24.93
N SER A 306 -4.98 26.62 25.11
CA SER A 306 -3.70 26.24 24.47
C SER A 306 -3.05 25.06 25.18
#